data_AF-N8VMR0-F1
#
_entry.id   AF-N8VMR0-F1
#
_cell.length_a   1.000
_cell.length_b   1.000
_cell.length_c   1.000
_cell.angle_alpha   90.00
_cell.angle_beta   90.00
_cell.angle_gamma   90.00
#
_symmetry.space_group_name_H-M   'P 1'
#
loop_
_entity.id
_entity.type
_entity.pdbx_description
1 polymer ?
#
loop_
_entity_poly.entity_id
_entity_poly.type
_entity_poly.pdbx_seq_one_letter_code
_entity_poly.pdbx_strand_id
1 'polypeptide(L)'
;MKILMITGWGLGTAVLTPFVEQLRQQYQVEVWDIFDPNVESILAEKVRQASSFDVLMGWSLGGQLALLLANEIQQQLKIAKPVICCMSNPCFVANEAWPQAMPVEQYTQFKSSILADPKRGMQRFCTLVTLAGAAARERAKLLH
;
A
#
# COMPACT_ATOMS: atom_id res chain seq x y z
N MET A 1 -0.12 -21.77 -4.48
CA MET A 1 -0.90 -20.58 -4.07
C MET A 1 -0.26 -19.34 -4.66
N LYS A 2 -1.06 -18.50 -5.31
CA LYS A 2 -0.69 -17.20 -5.89
C LYS A 2 -1.11 -16.07 -4.95
N ILE A 3 -0.16 -15.25 -4.54
CA ILE A 3 -0.38 -14.09 -3.67
C ILE A 3 -0.12 -12.83 -4.51
N LEU A 4 -1.08 -11.93 -4.52
CA LEU A 4 -0.87 -10.57 -4.98
C LEU A 4 -0.54 -9.70 -3.76
N MET A 5 0.63 -9.05 -3.76
CA MET A 5 1.00 -8.07 -2.74
C MET A 5 0.95 -6.64 -3.31
N ILE A 6 0.21 -5.74 -2.65
CA ILE A 6 0.11 -4.33 -3.04
C ILE A 6 0.92 -3.47 -2.04
N THR A 7 1.75 -2.56 -2.57
CA THR A 7 2.62 -1.69 -1.78
C THR A 7 1.85 -0.55 -1.10
N GLY A 8 2.57 0.21 -0.27
CA GLY A 8 2.10 1.46 0.31
C GLY A 8 2.55 2.66 -0.53
N TRP A 9 2.05 3.85 -0.16
CA TRP A 9 2.34 5.08 -0.89
C TRP A 9 3.80 5.55 -0.73
N GLY A 10 4.39 6.03 -1.83
CA GLY A 10 5.62 6.82 -1.85
C GLY A 10 6.94 6.05 -1.97
N LEU A 11 7.01 4.79 -1.52
CA LEU A 11 8.27 4.00 -1.51
C LEU A 11 8.41 3.01 -2.68
N GLY A 12 7.36 2.83 -3.47
CA GLY A 12 7.31 1.85 -4.56
C GLY A 12 7.41 0.40 -4.08
N THR A 13 7.73 -0.50 -5.00
CA THR A 13 7.77 -1.96 -4.76
C THR A 13 9.05 -2.45 -4.07
N ALA A 14 10.17 -1.74 -4.26
CA ALA A 14 11.48 -2.19 -3.81
C ALA A 14 11.60 -2.34 -2.28
N VAL A 15 10.85 -1.55 -1.50
CA VAL A 15 10.87 -1.59 -0.03
C VAL A 15 10.40 -2.94 0.52
N LEU A 16 9.58 -3.68 -0.24
CA LEU A 16 9.04 -4.97 0.17
C LEU A 16 9.87 -6.17 -0.31
N THR A 17 10.90 -5.95 -1.14
CA THR A 17 11.69 -7.03 -1.74
C THR A 17 12.19 -8.06 -0.72
N PRO A 18 12.82 -7.67 0.42
CA PRO A 18 13.30 -8.67 1.37
C PRO A 18 12.20 -9.56 1.95
N PHE A 19 10.99 -9.00 2.15
CA PHE A 19 9.84 -9.75 2.64
C PHE A 19 9.24 -10.66 1.55
N VAL A 20 9.12 -10.14 0.33
CA VAL A 20 8.59 -10.87 -0.82
C VAL A 20 9.48 -12.06 -1.19
N GLU A 21 10.80 -11.90 -1.15
CA GLU A 21 11.74 -12.99 -1.44
C GLU A 21 11.63 -14.14 -0.43
N GLN A 22 11.32 -13.86 0.84
CA GLN A 22 11.05 -14.93 1.81
C GLN A 22 9.73 -15.66 1.50
N LEU A 23 8.67 -14.94 1.12
CA LEU A 23 7.41 -15.56 0.72
C LEU A 23 7.54 -16.40 -0.57
N ARG A 24 8.38 -15.95 -1.51
CA ARG A 24 8.63 -16.65 -2.79
C ARG A 24 9.26 -18.03 -2.62
N GLN A 25 9.85 -18.33 -1.47
CA GLN A 25 10.37 -19.68 -1.17
C GLN A 25 9.26 -20.74 -1.14
N GLN A 26 8.00 -20.35 -0.91
CA GLN A 26 6.87 -21.28 -0.78
C GLN A 26 5.68 -20.93 -1.68
N TYR A 27 5.57 -19.69 -2.13
CA TYR A 27 4.40 -19.19 -2.86
C TYR A 27 4.78 -18.44 -4.13
N GLN A 28 3.86 -18.35 -5.10
CA GLN A 28 4.01 -17.46 -6.25
C GLN A 28 3.56 -16.07 -5.84
N VAL A 29 4.48 -15.11 -5.79
CA VAL A 29 4.17 -13.75 -5.32
C VAL A 29 4.39 -12.72 -6.43
N GLU A 30 3.32 -12.05 -6.81
CA GLU A 30 3.36 -10.85 -7.65
C GLU A 30 3.23 -9.60 -6.76
N VAL A 31 3.94 -8.54 -7.12
CA VAL A 31 3.95 -7.28 -6.37
C VAL A 31 3.48 -6.16 -7.29
N TRP A 32 2.43 -5.47 -6.88
CA TRP A 32 1.97 -4.26 -7.56
C TRP A 32 2.35 -3.02 -6.78
N ASP A 33 2.69 -1.97 -7.51
CA ASP A 33 2.61 -0.63 -6.95
C ASP A 33 1.15 -0.21 -6.76
N ILE A 34 0.92 0.84 -6.00
CA ILE A 34 -0.40 1.42 -5.84
C ILE A 34 -0.95 1.89 -7.21
N PHE A 35 -2.27 1.89 -7.34
CA PHE A 35 -2.99 2.40 -8.50
C PHE A 35 -4.10 3.34 -8.03
N ASP A 36 -4.59 4.19 -8.91
CA ASP A 36 -5.73 5.06 -8.61
C ASP A 36 -7.04 4.27 -8.82
N PRO A 37 -7.77 3.91 -7.74
CA PRO A 37 -9.01 3.18 -7.88
C PRO A 37 -10.17 4.04 -8.39
N ASN A 38 -10.02 5.38 -8.43
CA ASN A 38 -11.07 6.29 -8.89
C ASN A 38 -11.15 6.35 -10.42
N VAL A 39 -10.14 5.84 -11.13
CA VAL A 39 -10.18 5.69 -12.59
C VAL A 39 -10.81 4.35 -12.92
N GLU A 40 -12.08 4.39 -13.36
CA GLU A 40 -12.90 3.19 -13.60
C GLU A 40 -12.22 2.14 -14.48
N SER A 41 -11.56 2.56 -15.57
CA SER A 41 -10.86 1.66 -16.47
C SER A 41 -9.66 0.95 -15.82
N ILE A 42 -8.94 1.65 -14.93
CA ILE A 42 -7.84 1.07 -14.14
C ILE A 42 -8.42 0.08 -13.13
N LEU A 43 -9.48 0.46 -12.40
CA LEU A 43 -10.10 -0.42 -11.42
C LEU A 43 -10.62 -1.71 -12.09
N ALA A 44 -11.36 -1.59 -13.19
CA ALA A 44 -11.89 -2.73 -13.91
C ALA A 44 -10.79 -3.69 -14.40
N GLU A 45 -9.67 -3.16 -14.89
CA GLU A 45 -8.52 -3.98 -15.27
C GLU A 45 -7.89 -4.67 -14.06
N LYS A 46 -7.70 -3.94 -12.96
CA LYS A 46 -7.11 -4.48 -11.74
C LYS A 46 -7.98 -5.56 -11.10
N VAL A 47 -9.30 -5.41 -11.13
CA VAL A 47 -10.26 -6.44 -10.69
C VAL A 47 -10.11 -7.72 -11.51
N ARG A 48 -10.07 -7.61 -12.85
CA ARG A 48 -9.85 -8.76 -13.74
C ARG A 48 -8.53 -9.46 -13.42
N GLN A 49 -7.42 -8.72 -13.33
CA GLN A 49 -6.10 -9.28 -13.03
C GLN A 49 -6.06 -9.94 -11.64
N ALA A 50 -6.54 -9.24 -10.61
CA ALA A 50 -6.52 -9.69 -9.21
C ALA A 50 -7.41 -10.92 -8.97
N SER A 51 -8.44 -11.13 -9.79
CA SER A 51 -9.31 -12.31 -9.70
C SER A 51 -8.57 -13.65 -9.88
N SER A 52 -7.41 -13.64 -10.55
CA SER A 52 -6.59 -14.82 -10.81
C SER A 52 -5.67 -15.23 -9.63
N PHE A 53 -5.60 -14.41 -8.57
CA PHE A 53 -4.81 -14.68 -7.37
C PHE A 53 -5.64 -15.34 -6.28
N ASP A 54 -5.01 -16.19 -5.47
CA ASP A 54 -5.68 -16.91 -4.38
C ASP A 54 -5.84 -16.03 -3.14
N VAL A 55 -4.85 -15.17 -2.87
CA VAL A 55 -4.81 -14.28 -1.69
C VAL A 55 -4.42 -12.88 -2.12
N LEU A 56 -5.12 -11.88 -1.59
CA LEU A 56 -4.76 -10.48 -1.74
C LEU A 56 -4.08 -10.00 -0.45
N MET A 57 -2.87 -9.49 -0.55
CA MET A 57 -2.11 -8.93 0.57
C MET A 57 -1.81 -7.47 0.28
N GLY A 58 -1.85 -6.63 1.30
CA GLY A 58 -1.54 -5.22 1.15
C GLY A 58 -0.75 -4.67 2.32
N TRP A 59 0.25 -3.84 2.03
CA TRP A 59 1.00 -3.10 3.05
C TRP A 59 0.56 -1.64 3.09
N SER A 60 0.26 -1.12 4.28
CA SER A 60 -0.17 0.28 4.45
C SER A 60 -1.39 0.59 3.56
N LEU A 61 -1.32 1.60 2.69
CA LEU A 61 -2.38 1.93 1.72
C LEU A 61 -2.77 0.72 0.84
N GLY A 62 -1.83 -0.16 0.50
CA GLY A 62 -2.10 -1.35 -0.28
C GLY A 62 -3.11 -2.29 0.37
N GLY A 63 -3.26 -2.27 1.70
CA GLY A 63 -4.30 -3.04 2.40
C GLY A 63 -5.71 -2.55 2.08
N GLN A 64 -5.90 -1.23 1.95
CA GLN A 64 -7.18 -0.66 1.52
C GLN A 64 -7.48 -1.01 0.07
N LEU A 65 -6.47 -0.99 -0.81
CA LEU A 65 -6.62 -1.42 -2.20
C LEU A 65 -6.93 -2.93 -2.32
N ALA A 66 -6.32 -3.77 -1.48
CA ALA A 66 -6.60 -5.20 -1.45
C ALA A 66 -8.03 -5.50 -0.98
N LEU A 67 -8.53 -4.79 0.04
CA LEU A 67 -9.91 -4.87 0.49
C LEU A 67 -10.90 -4.41 -0.59
N LEU A 68 -10.59 -3.30 -1.27
CA LEU A 68 -11.39 -2.79 -2.38
C LEU A 68 -11.49 -3.84 -3.50
N LEU A 69 -10.35 -4.39 -3.94
CA LEU A 69 -10.33 -5.42 -4.98
C LEU A 69 -11.11 -6.67 -4.56
N ALA A 70 -10.97 -7.14 -3.32
CA ALA A 70 -11.73 -8.28 -2.83
C ALA A 70 -13.25 -8.01 -2.87
N ASN A 71 -13.68 -6.81 -2.47
CA ASN A 71 -15.08 -6.41 -2.56
C ASN A 71 -15.57 -6.37 -4.01
N GLU A 72 -14.83 -5.72 -4.91
CA GLU A 72 -15.20 -5.64 -6.33
C GLU A 72 -15.27 -7.02 -7.00
N ILE A 73 -14.28 -7.89 -6.74
CA ILE A 73 -14.26 -9.26 -7.24
C ILE A 73 -15.48 -10.03 -6.71
N GLN A 74 -15.81 -9.90 -5.41
CA GLN A 74 -16.98 -10.56 -4.84
C GLN A 74 -18.28 -10.03 -5.45
N GLN A 75 -18.41 -8.72 -5.68
CA GLN A 75 -19.62 -8.13 -6.24
C GLN A 75 -19.82 -8.51 -7.72
N GLN A 76 -18.75 -8.46 -8.52
CA GLN A 76 -18.80 -8.67 -9.96
C GLN A 76 -18.71 -10.16 -10.36
N LEU A 77 -17.83 -10.92 -9.70
CA LEU A 77 -17.48 -12.30 -10.08
C LEU A 77 -18.00 -13.35 -9.09
N LYS A 78 -18.55 -12.94 -7.95
CA LYS A 78 -19.04 -13.82 -6.87
C LYS A 78 -17.96 -14.73 -6.28
N ILE A 79 -16.70 -14.29 -6.30
CA ILE A 79 -15.56 -15.00 -5.75
C ILE A 79 -15.07 -14.29 -4.49
N ALA A 80 -15.12 -14.98 -3.34
CA ALA A 80 -14.59 -14.44 -2.10
C ALA A 80 -13.06 -14.61 -2.09
N LYS A 81 -12.34 -13.52 -1.81
CA LYS A 81 -10.88 -13.53 -1.70
C LYS A 81 -10.45 -13.32 -0.24
N PRO A 82 -9.59 -14.17 0.34
CA PRO A 82 -8.94 -13.85 1.60
C PRO A 82 -8.03 -12.63 1.44
N VAL A 83 -8.06 -11.74 2.43
CA VAL A 83 -7.27 -10.50 2.45
C VAL A 83 -6.37 -10.46 3.68
N ILE A 84 -5.10 -10.12 3.49
CA ILE A 84 -4.13 -9.89 4.58
C ILE A 84 -3.66 -8.44 4.55
N CYS A 85 -3.97 -7.69 5.60
CA CYS A 85 -3.58 -6.29 5.76
C CYS A 85 -2.37 -6.17 6.70
N CYS A 86 -1.27 -5.65 6.19
CA CYS A 86 -0.01 -5.47 6.92
C CYS A 86 0.22 -3.98 7.21
N MET A 87 0.21 -3.57 8.48
CA MET A 87 0.41 -2.16 8.87
C MET A 87 -0.57 -1.19 8.18
N SER A 88 -1.79 -1.65 7.94
CA SER A 88 -2.86 -0.85 7.32
C SER A 88 -3.82 -0.31 8.39
N ASN A 89 -4.47 0.81 8.09
CA ASN A 89 -5.51 1.40 8.91
C ASN A 89 -6.68 1.85 8.01
N PRO A 90 -7.91 1.99 8.55
CA PRO A 90 -9.08 2.39 7.77
C PRO A 90 -9.07 3.87 7.36
N CYS A 91 -8.37 4.72 8.12
CA CYS A 91 -8.26 6.14 7.85
C CYS A 91 -6.81 6.59 8.04
N PHE A 92 -6.28 7.32 7.05
CA PHE A 92 -4.94 7.91 7.15
C PHE A 92 -4.93 9.17 8.02
N VAL A 93 -5.99 9.98 7.91
CA VAL A 93 -6.19 11.23 8.67
C VAL A 93 -7.29 11.00 9.70
N ALA A 94 -7.10 11.55 10.90
CA ALA A 94 -8.05 11.47 11.99
C ALA A 94 -9.40 12.10 11.62
N ASN A 95 -10.47 11.43 12.03
CA ASN A 95 -11.85 11.90 11.99
C ASN A 95 -12.59 11.42 13.24
N GLU A 96 -13.88 11.75 13.37
CA GLU A 96 -14.70 11.38 14.53
C GLU A 96 -14.75 9.86 14.79
N ALA A 97 -14.77 9.05 13.72
CA ALA A 97 -14.83 7.59 13.81
C ALA A 97 -13.45 6.93 14.02
N TRP A 98 -12.36 7.65 13.78
CA TRP A 98 -10.99 7.13 13.88
C TRP A 98 -10.00 8.20 14.37
N PRO A 99 -10.11 8.64 15.65
CA PRO A 99 -9.34 9.77 16.19
C PRO A 99 -7.83 9.49 16.33
N GLN A 100 -7.42 8.21 16.34
CA GLN A 100 -6.03 7.77 16.51
C GLN A 100 -5.17 7.84 15.24
N ALA A 101 -5.73 8.24 14.09
CA ALA A 101 -4.96 8.45 12.87
C ALA A 101 -4.15 9.76 12.91
N MET A 102 -3.47 10.09 11.80
CA MET A 102 -2.67 11.31 11.70
C MET A 102 -3.54 12.55 11.97
N PRO A 103 -3.15 13.45 12.89
CA PRO A 103 -3.87 14.70 13.11
C PRO A 103 -4.03 15.52 11.82
N VAL A 104 -5.20 16.13 11.64
CA VAL A 104 -5.57 16.90 10.42
C VAL A 104 -4.54 18.00 10.13
N GLU A 105 -4.08 18.71 11.17
CA GLU A 105 -3.08 19.77 11.02
C GLU A 105 -1.75 19.22 10.49
N GLN A 106 -1.27 18.11 11.04
CA GLN A 106 -0.03 17.47 10.61
C GLN A 106 -0.13 17.00 9.15
N TYR A 107 -1.27 16.40 8.77
CA TYR A 107 -1.52 16.01 7.39
C TYR A 107 -1.55 17.22 6.45
N THR A 108 -2.18 18.33 6.87
CA THR A 108 -2.29 19.55 6.06
C THR A 108 -0.91 20.17 5.81
N GLN A 109 -0.06 20.24 6.85
CA GLN A 109 1.32 20.70 6.71
C GLN A 109 2.15 19.78 5.81
N PHE A 110 1.97 18.47 5.94
CA PHE A 110 2.62 17.47 5.09
C PHE A 110 2.22 17.65 3.62
N LYS A 111 0.92 17.74 3.35
CA LYS A 111 0.36 17.94 2.00
C LYS A 111 0.89 19.23 1.37
N SER A 112 0.85 20.35 2.10
CA SER A 112 1.37 21.64 1.61
C SER A 112 2.87 21.57 1.29
N SER A 113 3.64 20.85 2.10
CA SER A 113 5.08 20.66 1.86
C SER A 113 5.36 19.87 0.57
N ILE A 114 4.57 18.83 0.30
CA ILE A 114 4.66 18.05 -0.95
C ILE A 114 4.24 18.90 -2.15
N LEU A 115 3.17 19.67 -2.04
CA LEU A 115 2.70 20.52 -3.15
C LEU A 115 3.69 21.64 -3.49
N ALA A 116 4.40 22.17 -2.48
CA ALA A 116 5.40 23.21 -2.68
C ALA A 116 6.70 22.68 -3.33
N ASP A 117 7.18 21.52 -2.88
CA ASP A 117 8.35 20.85 -3.44
C ASP A 117 8.17 19.32 -3.33
N PRO A 118 7.64 18.67 -4.39
CA PRO A 118 7.34 17.24 -4.36
C PRO A 118 8.57 16.38 -4.07
N LYS A 119 9.73 16.76 -4.63
CA LYS A 119 10.97 16.01 -4.46
C LYS A 119 11.44 16.07 -3.02
N ARG A 120 11.54 17.26 -2.45
CA ARG A 120 12.01 17.44 -1.06
C ARG A 120 11.00 16.94 -0.04
N GLY A 121 9.71 17.16 -0.29
CA GLY A 121 8.63 16.64 0.54
C GLY A 121 8.65 15.11 0.59
N MET A 122 8.81 14.46 -0.57
CA MET A 122 8.89 12.99 -0.64
C MET A 122 10.15 12.46 0.04
N GLN A 123 11.31 13.09 -0.17
CA GLN A 123 12.54 12.72 0.52
C GLN A 123 12.39 12.77 2.05
N ARG A 124 11.76 13.82 2.58
CA ARG A 124 11.46 13.94 4.01
C ARG A 124 10.52 12.84 4.49
N PHE A 125 9.46 12.57 3.74
CA PHE A 125 8.54 11.47 4.03
C PHE A 125 9.27 10.14 4.12
N CYS A 126 10.01 9.78 3.07
CA CYS A 126 10.76 8.52 2.98
C CYS A 126 11.74 8.40 4.15
N THR A 127 12.43 9.49 4.49
CA THR A 127 13.34 9.55 5.65
C THR A 127 12.59 9.25 6.95
N LEU A 128 11.45 9.87 7.21
CA LEU A 128 10.67 9.63 8.44
C LEU A 128 10.19 8.17 8.54
N VAL A 129 9.63 7.61 7.47
CA VAL A 129 9.05 6.26 7.50
C VAL A 129 10.10 5.15 7.46
N THR A 130 11.31 5.42 6.94
CA THR A 130 12.42 4.46 6.96
C THR A 130 13.26 4.55 8.22
N LEU A 131 13.50 5.76 8.75
CA LEU A 131 14.34 5.95 9.93
C LEU A 131 13.64 5.64 11.27
N ALA A 132 12.31 5.53 11.30
CA ALA A 132 11.57 5.16 12.51
C ALA A 132 11.73 3.68 12.94
N GLY A 133 12.46 2.86 12.18
CA GLY A 133 12.68 1.44 12.48
C GLY A 133 14.11 1.10 12.93
N ALA A 134 14.27 -0.02 13.65
CA ALA A 134 15.56 -0.48 14.21
C ALA A 134 16.70 -0.67 13.18
N ALA A 135 16.40 -0.74 11.88
CA ALA A 135 17.36 -0.90 10.78
C ALA A 135 17.31 0.28 9.77
N ALA A 136 17.03 1.47 10.28
CA ALA A 136 16.94 2.75 9.57
C ALA A 136 17.96 2.98 8.45
N ARG A 137 19.25 2.71 8.74
CA ARG A 137 20.39 3.03 7.86
C ARG A 137 20.50 2.09 6.65
N GLU A 138 20.15 0.82 6.80
CA GLU A 138 20.16 -0.16 5.70
C GLU A 138 18.92 0.02 4.81
N ARG A 139 17.77 0.37 5.37
CA ARG A 139 16.53 0.58 4.60
C ARG A 139 16.55 1.87 3.79
N ALA A 140 17.26 2.91 4.25
CA ALA A 140 17.44 4.14 3.49
C ALA A 140 18.14 3.92 2.14
N LYS A 141 19.01 2.89 2.02
CA LYS A 141 19.71 2.54 0.77
C LYS A 141 18.78 2.01 -0.32
N LEU A 142 17.57 1.54 0.04
CA LEU A 142 16.56 1.04 -0.90
C LEU A 142 15.72 2.16 -1.53
N LEU A 143 15.95 3.42 -1.14
CA LEU A 143 15.22 4.60 -1.62
C LEU A 143 15.88 5.28 -2.84
N HIS A 144 16.84 4.63 -3.48
CA HIS A 144 17.64 5.16 -4.59
C HIS A 144 17.21 4.60 -5.94
#